data_AF-L7FPC7-F1
#
_entry.id   AF-L7FPC7-F1
#
_cell.length_a   1.000
_cell.length_b   1.000
_cell.length_c   1.000
_cell.angle_alpha   90.00
_cell.angle_beta   90.00
_cell.angle_gamma   90.00
#
_symmetry.space_group_name_H-M   'P 1'
#
loop_
_entity.id
_entity.type
_entity.pdbx_description
1 polymer ?
#
loop_
_entity_poly.entity_id
_entity_poly.type
_entity_poly.pdbx_seq_one_letter_code
_entity_poly.pdbx_strand_id
1 'polypeptide(L)'
;MIKKLDPYHLQIVAQHFFFADDFINMILVCKKYSCILDRFRYNPIPITSTKLFPNIETQYLYNEKDVKLPEIKHVVVLYKVDNWYANSHLKEPNITFKNLHVTVKDTDKITKEDELIQLMENTNIRNYGSRVFNSFYFDTFKVPIHITNLEKCAFSDYDELESVTLSEGLKIIPTNCFSGCLSLTSIHIPSSITKIMENAFEKCGFETFDMPSSIYSIENDAFRYCEKSRDIHISPNVKIISSATFIFCKNLTNVKLPDNLQHIQACAFKNCRQLEVIKIPASVCLVDREAFSDCIKMKELVFSNNCAIKEQAFVNCTSLTKLVVPNIEGKVIHKIYKEEIPIFIKFYDKFDCDTYNDEYGKVIYNNLSQEVCLLLLNLTI
;
A
#
# COMPACT_ATOMS: atom_id res chain seq x y z
N MET A 1 -12.05 -15.33 46.72
CA MET A 1 -13.08 -14.27 46.68
C MET A 1 -13.36 -13.95 45.21
N ILE A 2 -14.53 -14.32 44.68
CA ILE A 2 -14.88 -14.02 43.28
C ILE A 2 -15.17 -12.51 43.19
N LYS A 3 -14.31 -11.74 42.52
CA LYS A 3 -14.57 -10.32 42.27
C LYS A 3 -15.83 -10.22 41.41
N LYS A 4 -16.92 -9.72 41.98
CA LYS A 4 -18.17 -9.49 41.25
C LYS A 4 -18.02 -8.21 40.43
N LEU A 5 -18.44 -8.25 39.16
CA LEU A 5 -18.57 -7.07 38.31
C LEU A 5 -19.52 -6.05 38.97
N ASP A 6 -19.03 -4.83 39.13
CA ASP A 6 -19.80 -3.70 39.62
C ASP A 6 -20.24 -2.78 38.46
N PRO A 7 -21.08 -1.76 38.71
CA PRO A 7 -21.55 -0.86 37.67
C PRO A 7 -20.45 -0.05 36.96
N TYR A 8 -19.29 0.17 37.57
CA TYR A 8 -18.18 0.89 36.92
C TYR A 8 -17.49 0.03 35.88
N HIS A 9 -17.26 -1.25 36.19
CA HIS A 9 -16.73 -2.20 35.21
C HIS A 9 -17.67 -2.31 34.00
N LEU A 10 -18.97 -2.30 34.25
CA LEU A 10 -19.95 -2.39 33.18
C LEU A 10 -20.04 -1.10 32.36
N GLN A 11 -19.72 0.06 32.93
CA GLN A 11 -19.70 1.32 32.17
C GLN A 11 -18.58 1.32 31.13
N ILE A 12 -17.44 0.72 31.48
CA ILE A 12 -16.33 0.49 30.53
C ILE A 12 -16.77 -0.47 29.44
N VAL A 13 -17.38 -1.60 29.80
CA VAL A 13 -17.86 -2.61 28.82
C VAL A 13 -18.90 -2.01 27.88
N ALA A 14 -19.83 -1.22 28.40
CA ALA A 14 -20.91 -0.63 27.63
C ALA A 14 -20.44 0.41 26.59
N GLN A 15 -19.22 0.93 26.69
CA GLN A 15 -18.62 1.77 25.64
C GLN A 15 -18.30 0.98 24.35
N HIS A 16 -18.29 -0.35 24.42
CA HIS A 16 -18.07 -1.23 23.26
C HIS A 16 -19.37 -1.71 22.61
N PHE A 17 -20.52 -1.23 23.07
CA PHE A 17 -21.81 -1.53 22.47
C PHE A 17 -22.02 -0.66 21.21
N PHE A 18 -22.76 -1.20 20.25
CA PHE A 18 -22.95 -0.57 18.95
C PHE A 18 -24.37 -0.04 18.76
N PHE A 19 -25.35 -0.69 19.37
CA PHE A 19 -26.77 -0.41 19.17
C PHE A 19 -27.49 -0.14 20.49
N ALA A 20 -28.60 0.59 20.43
CA ALA A 20 -29.47 0.81 21.59
C ALA A 20 -29.94 -0.51 22.21
N ASP A 21 -30.19 -1.51 21.39
CA ASP A 21 -30.62 -2.85 21.83
C ASP A 21 -29.58 -3.53 22.71
N ASP A 22 -28.28 -3.29 22.52
CA ASP A 22 -27.23 -3.86 23.38
C ASP A 22 -27.40 -3.38 24.83
N PHE A 23 -27.68 -2.09 25.00
CA PHE A 23 -27.94 -1.48 26.30
C PHE A 23 -29.26 -1.97 26.91
N ILE A 24 -30.32 -2.05 26.10
CA ILE A 24 -31.63 -2.52 26.56
C ILE A 24 -31.52 -3.99 27.01
N ASN A 25 -30.94 -4.85 26.17
CA ASN A 25 -30.77 -6.28 26.45
C ASN A 25 -29.94 -6.50 27.72
N MET A 26 -28.86 -5.75 27.91
CA MET A 26 -28.05 -5.81 29.13
C MET A 26 -28.88 -5.52 30.39
N ILE A 27 -29.74 -4.51 30.36
CA ILE A 27 -30.59 -4.13 31.50
C ILE A 27 -31.68 -5.18 31.74
N LEU A 28 -32.24 -5.75 30.67
CA LEU A 28 -33.23 -6.82 30.74
C LEU A 28 -32.64 -8.08 31.37
N VAL A 29 -31.40 -8.44 31.02
CA VAL A 29 -30.68 -9.59 31.59
C VAL A 29 -30.38 -9.36 33.08
N CYS A 30 -29.98 -8.15 33.48
CA CYS A 30 -29.68 -7.86 34.87
C CYS A 30 -30.10 -6.45 35.30
N LYS A 31 -31.26 -6.36 35.96
CA LYS A 31 -31.82 -5.10 36.50
C LYS A 31 -30.89 -4.36 37.47
N LYS A 32 -29.90 -5.03 38.06
CA LYS A 32 -28.84 -4.39 38.87
C LYS A 32 -28.18 -3.22 38.13
N TYR A 33 -28.16 -3.26 36.80
CA TYR A 33 -27.53 -2.27 35.95
C TYR A 33 -28.49 -1.24 35.37
N SER A 34 -29.77 -1.19 35.79
CA SER A 34 -30.73 -0.24 35.24
C SER A 34 -30.28 1.22 35.37
N CYS A 35 -29.66 1.58 36.49
CA CYS A 35 -29.17 2.94 36.75
C CYS A 35 -27.84 3.28 36.04
N ILE A 36 -27.30 2.37 35.21
CA ILE A 36 -26.04 2.66 34.51
C ILE A 36 -26.23 3.68 33.39
N LEU A 37 -27.40 3.68 32.75
CA LEU A 37 -27.77 4.63 31.71
C LEU A 37 -27.76 6.07 32.22
N ASP A 38 -28.20 6.25 33.46
CA ASP A 38 -28.22 7.53 34.17
C ASP A 38 -26.80 8.07 34.47
N ARG A 39 -25.77 7.22 34.36
CA ARG A 39 -24.37 7.60 34.62
C ARG A 39 -23.66 8.14 33.39
N PHE A 40 -24.20 7.92 32.19
CA PHE A 40 -23.61 8.46 30.97
C PHE A 40 -23.89 9.96 30.86
N ARG A 41 -22.81 10.75 30.80
CA ARG A 41 -22.86 12.20 30.53
C ARG A 41 -22.63 12.52 29.05
N TYR A 42 -22.35 11.50 28.25
CA TYR A 42 -22.26 11.56 26.79
C TYR A 42 -22.89 10.30 26.18
N ASN A 43 -23.35 10.38 24.93
CA ASN A 43 -23.87 9.21 24.22
C ASN A 43 -22.73 8.37 23.63
N PRO A 44 -22.58 7.10 24.04
CA PRO A 44 -21.58 6.19 23.47
C PRO A 44 -21.94 5.67 22.07
N ILE A 45 -23.19 5.89 21.64
CA ILE A 45 -23.73 5.48 20.33
C ILE A 45 -24.55 6.63 19.72
N PRO A 46 -24.85 6.62 18.40
CA PRO A 46 -25.79 7.56 17.80
C PRO A 46 -27.18 7.49 18.48
N ILE A 47 -27.80 8.66 18.73
CA ILE A 47 -29.12 8.76 19.38
C ILE A 47 -29.98 9.85 18.75
N THR A 48 -31.30 9.67 18.83
CA THR A 48 -32.31 10.63 18.37
C THR A 48 -33.16 11.23 19.52
N SER A 49 -32.97 10.75 20.75
CA SER A 49 -33.61 11.30 21.95
C SER A 49 -32.78 10.98 23.20
N THR A 50 -33.06 11.67 24.30
CA THR A 50 -32.41 11.45 25.61
C THR A 50 -32.95 10.23 26.36
N LYS A 51 -33.96 9.51 25.83
CA LYS A 51 -34.62 8.40 26.55
C LYS A 51 -33.66 7.32 27.05
N LEU A 52 -32.65 6.98 26.25
CA LEU A 52 -31.67 5.96 26.60
C LEU A 52 -30.55 6.50 27.51
N PHE A 53 -30.26 7.79 27.46
CA PHE A 53 -29.22 8.44 28.26
C PHE A 53 -29.79 9.72 28.86
N PRO A 54 -30.64 9.62 29.90
CA PRO A 54 -31.46 10.73 30.37
C PRO A 54 -30.65 11.89 30.97
N ASN A 55 -29.43 11.62 31.43
CA ASN A 55 -28.54 12.59 32.05
C ASN A 55 -27.39 13.02 31.13
N ILE A 56 -27.56 12.90 29.82
CA ILE A 56 -26.56 13.34 28.84
C ILE A 56 -26.37 14.86 28.89
N GLU A 57 -25.11 15.29 28.95
CA GLU A 57 -24.70 16.70 29.00
C GLU A 57 -23.93 17.10 27.74
N THR A 58 -23.20 16.15 27.14
CA THR A 58 -22.46 16.32 25.90
C THR A 58 -22.95 15.34 24.85
N GLN A 59 -23.41 15.83 23.70
CA GLN A 59 -23.78 14.98 22.59
C GLN A 59 -22.59 14.75 21.66
N TYR A 60 -22.25 13.49 21.42
CA TYR A 60 -21.30 13.07 20.40
C TYR A 60 -22.05 12.81 19.09
N LEU A 61 -21.62 13.47 18.01
CA LEU A 61 -22.11 13.24 16.66
C LEU A 61 -21.09 12.39 15.90
N TYR A 62 -21.50 11.18 15.52
CA TYR A 62 -20.67 10.19 14.85
C TYR A 62 -20.79 10.27 13.33
N ASN A 63 -21.86 10.84 12.81
CA ASN A 63 -22.07 11.11 11.39
C ASN A 63 -22.79 12.44 11.16
N GLU A 64 -22.69 12.97 9.93
CA GLU A 64 -23.30 14.26 9.53
C GLU A 64 -24.83 14.29 9.59
N LYS A 65 -25.47 13.11 9.63
CA LYS A 65 -26.93 12.95 9.65
C LYS A 65 -27.48 12.73 11.06
N ASP A 66 -26.61 12.68 12.07
CA ASP A 66 -27.03 12.55 13.46
C ASP A 66 -27.87 13.76 13.87
N VAL A 67 -29.01 13.48 14.51
CA VAL A 67 -29.92 14.52 14.97
C VAL A 67 -29.28 15.28 16.13
N LYS A 68 -29.09 16.59 15.99
CA LYS A 68 -28.69 17.46 17.09
C LYS A 68 -29.86 17.66 18.04
N LEU A 69 -29.69 17.26 19.31
CA LEU A 69 -30.73 17.38 20.32
C LEU A 69 -30.83 18.83 20.82
N PRO A 70 -32.03 19.43 20.88
CA PRO A 70 -32.19 20.85 21.19
C PRO A 70 -31.82 21.20 22.65
N GLU A 71 -31.91 20.23 23.56
CA GLU A 71 -31.71 20.45 25.00
C GLU A 71 -30.23 20.32 25.43
N ILE A 72 -29.35 19.85 24.53
CA ILE A 72 -27.96 19.55 24.86
C ILE A 72 -27.06 20.75 24.60
N LYS A 73 -26.36 21.18 25.65
CA LYS A 73 -25.55 22.40 25.64
C LYS A 73 -24.21 22.24 24.97
N HIS A 74 -23.59 21.05 25.02
CA HIS A 74 -22.29 20.83 24.42
C HIS A 74 -22.34 19.72 23.37
N VAL A 75 -21.75 19.97 22.20
CA VAL A 75 -21.73 19.02 21.09
C VAL A 75 -20.30 18.78 20.67
N VAL A 76 -19.92 17.50 20.58
CA VAL A 76 -18.63 17.08 20.04
C VAL A 76 -18.85 16.38 18.72
N VAL A 77 -18.26 16.95 17.67
CA VAL A 77 -18.31 16.41 16.31
C VAL A 77 -17.12 15.47 16.11
N LEU A 78 -17.41 14.18 15.90
CA LEU A 78 -16.42 13.12 15.71
C LEU A 78 -16.27 12.69 14.24
N TYR A 79 -17.27 12.97 13.39
CA TYR A 79 -17.14 12.76 11.96
C TYR A 79 -16.13 13.76 11.34
N LYS A 80 -15.58 13.40 10.17
CA LYS A 80 -14.58 14.21 9.47
C LYS A 80 -15.19 15.55 9.05
N VAL A 81 -14.54 16.67 9.42
CA VAL A 81 -14.97 18.03 9.05
C VAL A 81 -13.78 18.82 8.51
N ASP A 82 -13.99 19.55 7.42
CA ASP A 82 -12.96 20.43 6.88
C ASP A 82 -12.61 21.54 7.88
N ASN A 83 -11.31 21.79 8.04
CA ASN A 83 -10.77 22.74 9.00
C ASN A 83 -11.28 24.17 8.76
N TRP A 84 -11.38 24.60 7.49
CA TRP A 84 -11.93 25.91 7.15
C TRP A 84 -13.39 26.09 7.60
N TYR A 85 -14.19 25.02 7.56
CA TYR A 85 -15.58 25.04 8.01
C TYR A 85 -15.65 25.08 9.54
N ALA A 86 -14.83 24.27 10.23
CA ALA A 86 -14.75 24.33 11.69
C ALA A 86 -14.34 25.74 12.16
N ASN A 87 -13.39 26.38 11.46
CA ASN A 87 -12.93 27.73 11.76
C ASN A 87 -14.02 28.80 11.61
N SER A 88 -14.94 28.66 10.64
CA SER A 88 -16.06 29.58 10.51
C SER A 88 -17.12 29.43 11.62
N HIS A 89 -17.12 28.30 12.33
CA HIS A 89 -18.04 27.99 13.43
C HIS A 89 -17.37 28.09 14.82
N LEU A 90 -16.12 28.55 14.93
CA LEU A 90 -15.41 28.76 16.20
C LEU A 90 -16.14 29.71 17.16
N LYS A 91 -17.04 30.55 16.64
CA LYS A 91 -17.87 31.47 17.44
C LYS A 91 -18.99 30.77 18.21
N GLU A 92 -19.24 29.48 17.94
CA GLU A 92 -20.19 28.68 18.70
C GLU A 92 -19.45 28.01 19.88
N PRO A 93 -19.46 28.59 21.10
CA PRO A 93 -18.64 28.12 22.24
C PRO A 93 -18.98 26.70 22.71
N ASN A 94 -20.08 26.16 22.18
CA ASN A 94 -20.69 24.92 22.58
C ASN A 94 -20.37 23.75 21.64
N ILE A 95 -19.62 23.97 20.55
CA ILE A 95 -19.25 22.91 19.60
C ILE A 95 -17.75 22.67 19.63
N THR A 96 -17.34 21.41 19.67
CA THR A 96 -15.95 20.98 19.55
C THR A 96 -15.81 20.00 18.41
N PHE A 97 -14.87 20.26 17.51
CA PHE A 97 -14.51 19.36 16.41
C PHE A 97 -13.26 18.57 16.80
N LYS A 98 -13.30 17.23 16.71
CA LYS A 98 -12.16 16.37 17.09
C LYS A 98 -11.55 15.58 15.93
N ASN A 99 -12.09 15.74 14.73
CA ASN A 99 -11.67 15.02 13.53
C ASN A 99 -11.58 15.99 12.34
N LEU A 100 -10.63 16.92 12.45
CA LEU A 100 -10.44 17.96 11.44
C LEU A 100 -9.65 17.44 10.25
N HIS A 101 -10.01 17.97 9.08
CA HIS A 101 -9.38 17.70 7.79
C HIS A 101 -8.79 18.99 7.23
N VAL A 102 -7.46 19.05 7.13
CA VAL A 102 -6.75 20.20 6.58
C VAL A 102 -6.58 20.01 5.09
N THR A 103 -6.95 21.04 4.32
CA THR A 103 -6.83 21.07 2.87
C THR A 103 -5.88 22.18 2.44
N VAL A 104 -5.54 22.21 1.14
CA VAL A 104 -4.75 23.31 0.56
C VAL A 104 -5.38 24.70 0.82
N LYS A 105 -6.72 24.78 0.93
CA LYS A 105 -7.42 26.05 1.21
C LYS A 105 -7.14 26.60 2.61
N ASP A 106 -6.74 25.74 3.53
CA ASP A 106 -6.37 26.11 4.89
C ASP A 106 -4.95 26.64 4.92
N THR A 107 -4.04 25.96 4.23
CA THR A 107 -2.60 26.22 4.24
C THR A 107 -2.18 27.34 3.29
N ASP A 108 -2.87 27.55 2.17
CA ASP A 108 -2.64 28.69 1.24
C ASP A 108 -2.90 30.06 1.90
N LYS A 109 -3.62 30.09 3.02
CA LYS A 109 -3.87 31.31 3.79
C LYS A 109 -2.77 31.61 4.81
N ILE A 110 -1.93 30.62 5.11
CA ILE A 110 -0.87 30.74 6.11
C ILE A 110 0.30 31.46 5.48
N THR A 111 0.67 32.60 6.06
CA THR A 111 1.80 33.43 5.59
C THR A 111 2.93 33.52 6.60
N LYS A 112 2.70 33.06 7.84
CA LYS A 112 3.65 33.10 8.95
C LYS A 112 3.95 31.70 9.43
N GLU A 113 5.21 31.47 9.79
CA GLU A 113 5.69 30.19 10.29
C GLU A 113 4.96 29.75 11.58
N ASP A 114 4.71 30.68 12.50
CA ASP A 114 3.99 30.39 13.76
C ASP A 114 2.57 29.82 13.53
N GLU A 115 1.88 30.28 12.48
CA GLU A 115 0.55 29.79 12.12
C GLU A 115 0.59 28.35 11.59
N LEU A 116 1.65 28.02 10.82
CA LEU A 116 1.90 26.66 10.36
C LEU A 116 2.21 25.72 11.52
N ILE A 117 3.05 26.16 12.46
CA ILE A 117 3.38 25.40 13.67
C ILE A 117 2.12 25.13 14.48
N GLN A 118 1.31 26.16 14.74
CA GLN A 118 0.04 26.02 15.47
C GLN A 118 -0.92 25.03 14.78
N LEU A 119 -0.97 25.04 13.44
CA LEU A 119 -1.76 24.07 12.69
C LEU A 119 -1.21 22.65 12.87
N MET A 120 0.11 22.44 12.80
CA MET A 120 0.72 21.13 12.98
C MET A 120 0.65 20.59 14.42
N GLU A 121 0.51 21.46 15.41
CA GLU A 121 0.36 21.09 16.83
C GLU A 121 -1.10 20.81 17.24
N ASN A 122 -2.08 21.21 16.42
CA ASN A 122 -3.49 21.06 16.75
C ASN A 122 -3.93 19.59 16.73
N THR A 123 -4.03 19.03 17.94
CA THR A 123 -4.39 17.63 18.18
C THR A 123 -5.82 17.26 17.80
N ASN A 124 -6.66 18.16 17.29
CA ASN A 124 -7.96 17.80 16.73
C ASN A 124 -7.89 17.52 15.22
N ILE A 125 -6.78 17.85 14.56
CA ILE A 125 -6.53 17.48 13.18
C ILE A 125 -6.18 15.99 13.13
N ARG A 126 -6.83 15.28 12.22
CA ARG A 126 -6.65 13.84 12.03
C ARG A 126 -6.32 13.50 10.59
N ASN A 127 -6.60 14.41 9.66
CA ASN A 127 -6.55 14.15 8.23
C ASN A 127 -5.81 15.28 7.51
N TYR A 128 -4.82 14.91 6.70
CA TYR A 128 -4.19 15.80 5.74
C TYR A 128 -4.70 15.49 4.33
N GLY A 129 -5.20 16.51 3.65
CA GLY A 129 -5.71 16.46 2.30
C GLY A 129 -4.61 16.36 1.25
N SER A 130 -5.04 16.18 0.00
CA SER A 130 -4.16 16.19 -1.17
C SER A 130 -3.36 17.49 -1.26
N ARG A 131 -2.05 17.39 -1.50
CA ARG A 131 -1.13 18.52 -1.69
C ARG A 131 -1.22 19.59 -0.60
N VAL A 132 -1.50 19.19 0.63
CA VAL A 132 -1.84 20.10 1.73
C VAL A 132 -0.75 21.13 2.02
N PHE A 133 0.53 20.85 1.73
CA PHE A 133 1.62 21.77 1.98
C PHE A 133 2.32 22.28 0.72
N ASN A 134 1.69 22.24 -0.46
CA ASN A 134 2.32 22.65 -1.73
C ASN A 134 2.93 24.07 -1.75
N SER A 135 2.48 24.97 -0.87
CA SER A 135 2.97 26.34 -0.73
C SER A 135 4.17 26.47 0.23
N PHE A 136 4.63 25.37 0.83
CA PHE A 136 5.73 25.31 1.79
C PHE A 136 6.91 24.51 1.23
N TYR A 137 8.09 24.71 1.82
CA TYR A 137 9.30 23.96 1.45
C TYR A 137 9.78 23.18 2.68
N PHE A 138 9.96 21.88 2.52
CA PHE A 138 10.46 20.98 3.54
C PHE A 138 11.52 20.07 2.91
N ASP A 139 12.72 20.09 3.47
CA ASP A 139 13.74 19.06 3.24
C ASP A 139 13.42 17.80 4.06
N THR A 140 12.87 18.00 5.25
CA THR A 140 12.51 16.97 6.21
C THR A 140 11.11 17.24 6.76
N PHE A 141 10.26 16.22 6.79
CA PHE A 141 8.92 16.35 7.31
C PHE A 141 8.54 15.23 8.28
N LYS A 142 8.11 15.60 9.48
CA LYS A 142 7.57 14.66 10.46
C LYS A 142 6.06 14.81 10.55
N VAL A 143 5.34 13.82 10.03
CA VAL A 143 3.88 13.75 10.16
C VAL A 143 3.53 13.66 11.66
N PRO A 144 2.76 14.61 12.23
CA PRO A 144 2.44 14.60 13.65
C PRO A 144 1.73 13.31 14.08
N ILE A 145 2.04 12.81 15.27
CA ILE A 145 1.56 11.49 15.78
C ILE A 145 0.04 11.37 15.87
N HIS A 146 -0.65 12.50 15.91
CA HIS A 146 -2.10 12.57 16.03
C HIS A 146 -2.78 12.53 14.65
N ILE A 147 -2.03 12.58 13.55
CA ILE A 147 -2.55 12.39 12.20
C ILE A 147 -2.74 10.89 11.97
N THR A 148 -3.95 10.53 11.56
CA THR A 148 -4.39 9.15 11.33
C THR A 148 -4.74 8.87 9.88
N ASN A 149 -4.82 9.90 9.03
CA ASN A 149 -5.12 9.77 7.62
C ASN A 149 -4.34 10.76 6.76
N LEU A 150 -3.77 10.27 5.67
CA LEU A 150 -3.28 11.08 4.55
C LEU A 150 -4.20 10.80 3.35
N GLU A 151 -4.61 11.82 2.62
CA GLU A 151 -5.32 11.63 1.34
C GLU A 151 -4.35 11.34 0.19
N LYS A 152 -4.90 10.96 -0.97
CA LYS A 152 -4.11 10.77 -2.19
C LYS A 152 -3.28 12.03 -2.50
N CYS A 153 -2.08 11.85 -3.02
CA CYS A 153 -1.18 12.96 -3.39
C CYS A 153 -0.86 13.95 -2.25
N ALA A 154 -0.95 13.56 -0.96
CA ALA A 154 -0.71 14.48 0.16
C ALA A 154 0.64 15.22 0.07
N PHE A 155 1.68 14.51 -0.38
CA PHE A 155 3.04 15.00 -0.56
C PHE A 155 3.58 14.70 -1.99
N SER A 156 2.70 14.69 -3.01
CA SER A 156 3.16 14.46 -4.40
C SER A 156 3.96 15.65 -4.93
N ASP A 157 4.93 15.38 -5.81
CA ASP A 157 5.74 16.37 -6.53
C ASP A 157 6.49 17.33 -5.57
N TYR A 158 6.92 16.80 -4.42
CA TYR A 158 7.69 17.54 -3.41
C TYR A 158 9.19 17.35 -3.67
N ASP A 159 9.72 18.08 -4.65
CA ASP A 159 11.07 17.87 -5.19
C ASP A 159 12.19 18.06 -4.15
N GLU A 160 11.98 18.91 -3.15
CA GLU A 160 12.97 19.20 -2.10
C GLU A 160 12.92 18.21 -0.93
N LEU A 161 11.90 17.36 -0.84
CA LEU A 161 11.69 16.49 0.32
C LEU A 161 12.69 15.34 0.33
N GLU A 162 13.69 15.41 1.21
CA GLU A 162 14.75 14.41 1.35
C GLU A 162 14.39 13.29 2.33
N SER A 163 13.66 13.62 3.41
CA SER A 163 13.25 12.62 4.40
C SER A 163 11.88 12.84 5.03
N VAL A 164 11.19 11.73 5.33
CA VAL A 164 9.87 11.75 5.97
C VAL A 164 9.80 10.79 7.15
N THR A 165 9.20 11.23 8.25
CA THR A 165 8.78 10.36 9.35
C THR A 165 7.25 10.28 9.40
N LEU A 166 6.69 9.09 9.17
CA LEU A 166 5.25 8.86 9.19
C LEU A 166 4.72 8.65 10.62
N SER A 167 3.45 9.01 10.83
CA SER A 167 2.75 8.86 12.12
C SER A 167 2.34 7.40 12.37
N GLU A 168 2.49 6.93 13.62
CA GLU A 168 2.01 5.63 14.11
C GLU A 168 0.48 5.45 13.95
N GLY A 169 -0.27 6.53 13.80
CA GLY A 169 -1.71 6.49 13.55
C GLY A 169 -2.10 6.01 12.14
N LEU A 170 -1.17 6.03 11.18
CA LEU A 170 -1.42 5.69 9.77
C LEU A 170 -1.50 4.18 9.56
N LYS A 171 -2.36 3.74 8.63
CA LYS A 171 -2.52 2.31 8.27
C LYS A 171 -2.02 1.96 6.88
N ILE A 172 -1.93 2.94 6.00
CA ILE A 172 -1.55 2.81 4.60
C ILE A 172 -0.71 4.01 4.19
N ILE A 173 0.08 3.84 3.14
CA ILE A 173 0.65 4.94 2.35
C ILE A 173 -0.26 5.13 1.12
N PRO A 174 -1.02 6.23 1.01
CA PRO A 174 -2.03 6.42 -0.03
C PRO A 174 -1.49 6.48 -1.46
N THR A 175 -2.41 6.38 -2.42
CA THR A 175 -2.11 6.51 -3.85
C THR A 175 -1.40 7.83 -4.13
N ASN A 176 -0.31 7.78 -4.90
CA ASN A 176 0.53 8.93 -5.26
C ASN A 176 1.07 9.74 -4.06
N CYS A 177 1.06 9.22 -2.83
CA CYS A 177 1.35 10.02 -1.64
C CYS A 177 2.68 10.77 -1.71
N PHE A 178 3.72 10.11 -2.23
CA PHE A 178 5.07 10.66 -2.44
C PHE A 178 5.51 10.56 -3.91
N SER A 179 4.57 10.36 -4.85
CA SER A 179 4.90 10.30 -6.28
C SER A 179 5.60 11.59 -6.70
N GLY A 180 6.69 11.48 -7.45
CA GLY A 180 7.47 12.62 -7.92
C GLY A 180 8.44 13.22 -6.90
N CYS A 181 8.59 12.68 -5.69
CA CYS A 181 9.57 13.19 -4.72
C CYS A 181 10.99 12.71 -5.08
N LEU A 182 11.63 13.36 -6.07
CA LEU A 182 12.92 12.95 -6.67
C LEU A 182 14.10 12.97 -5.69
N SER A 183 14.01 13.78 -4.63
CA SER A 183 15.03 13.89 -3.58
C SER A 183 14.76 13.01 -2.37
N LEU A 184 13.61 12.33 -2.30
CA LEU A 184 13.24 11.50 -1.15
C LEU A 184 14.14 10.26 -1.10
N THR A 185 15.10 10.28 -0.19
CA THR A 185 16.10 9.21 0.00
C THR A 185 15.85 8.39 1.25
N SER A 186 15.09 8.91 2.22
CA SER A 186 14.83 8.24 3.50
C SER A 186 13.38 8.39 3.93
N ILE A 187 12.74 7.29 4.32
CA ILE A 187 11.41 7.32 4.92
C ILE A 187 11.32 6.37 6.11
N HIS A 188 10.87 6.88 7.25
CA HIS A 188 10.54 6.06 8.40
C HIS A 188 9.07 5.63 8.33
N ILE A 189 8.85 4.34 8.07
CA ILE A 189 7.53 3.71 7.96
C ILE A 189 7.22 2.96 9.28
N PRO A 190 6.23 3.40 10.08
CA PRO A 190 5.87 2.75 11.33
C PRO A 190 5.21 1.39 11.12
N SER A 191 5.24 0.55 12.16
CA SER A 191 4.69 -0.82 12.14
C SER A 191 3.16 -0.89 11.96
N SER A 192 2.48 0.23 12.16
CA SER A 192 1.03 0.36 11.93
C SER A 192 0.65 0.38 10.46
N ILE A 193 1.59 0.71 9.56
CA ILE A 193 1.38 0.71 8.11
C ILE A 193 1.50 -0.70 7.57
N THR A 194 0.47 -1.09 6.81
CA THR A 194 0.32 -2.46 6.30
C THR A 194 0.23 -2.56 4.79
N LYS A 195 0.01 -1.43 4.09
CA LYS A 195 -0.12 -1.37 2.64
C LYS A 195 0.56 -0.14 2.05
N ILE A 196 1.18 -0.33 0.89
CA ILE A 196 1.65 0.74 0.01
C ILE A 196 0.73 0.75 -1.20
N MET A 197 0.00 1.85 -1.40
CA MET A 197 -0.98 1.98 -2.48
C MET A 197 -0.33 2.37 -3.81
N GLU A 198 -1.16 2.43 -4.85
CA GLU A 198 -0.73 2.62 -6.25
C GLU A 198 0.14 3.88 -6.41
N ASN A 199 1.25 3.77 -7.14
CA ASN A 199 2.17 4.89 -7.42
C ASN A 199 2.70 5.64 -6.17
N ALA A 200 2.57 5.07 -4.96
CA ALA A 200 2.85 5.79 -3.71
C ALA A 200 4.27 6.40 -3.66
N PHE A 201 5.25 5.74 -4.27
CA PHE A 201 6.65 6.16 -4.39
C PHE A 201 7.13 6.22 -5.83
N GLU A 202 6.24 6.44 -6.81
CA GLU A 202 6.66 6.60 -8.20
C GLU A 202 7.71 7.75 -8.29
N LYS A 203 8.83 7.51 -8.99
CA LYS A 203 9.95 8.45 -9.16
C LYS A 203 10.64 8.88 -7.87
N CYS A 204 10.50 8.16 -6.76
CA CYS A 204 11.26 8.50 -5.55
C CYS A 204 12.77 8.26 -5.70
N GLY A 205 13.54 9.01 -4.91
CA GLY A 205 15.00 9.06 -4.95
C GLY A 205 15.73 7.99 -4.13
N PHE A 206 15.06 6.94 -3.65
CA PHE A 206 15.65 5.95 -2.76
C PHE A 206 16.86 5.24 -3.41
N GLU A 207 18.01 5.22 -2.74
CA GLU A 207 19.13 4.34 -3.11
C GLU A 207 18.93 2.93 -2.54
N THR A 208 18.45 2.86 -1.31
CA THR A 208 18.09 1.61 -0.63
C THR A 208 16.68 1.73 -0.06
N PHE A 209 15.92 0.64 -0.08
CA PHE A 209 14.59 0.62 0.52
C PHE A 209 14.33 -0.68 1.28
N ASP A 210 14.27 -0.56 2.60
CA ASP A 210 13.96 -1.64 3.53
C ASP A 210 12.48 -1.61 3.89
N MET A 211 11.69 -2.51 3.30
CA MET A 211 10.26 -2.56 3.57
C MET A 211 9.97 -3.22 4.94
N PRO A 212 9.25 -2.55 5.87
CA PRO A 212 8.89 -3.15 7.15
C PRO A 212 8.07 -4.43 7.00
N SER A 213 8.26 -5.36 7.95
CA SER A 213 7.54 -6.64 7.98
C SER A 213 6.03 -6.50 8.18
N SER A 214 5.54 -5.35 8.66
CA SER A 214 4.11 -5.05 8.77
C SER A 214 3.40 -4.95 7.41
N ILE A 215 4.14 -4.67 6.33
CA ILE A 215 3.57 -4.50 5.00
C ILE A 215 3.28 -5.87 4.38
N TYR A 216 2.04 -6.08 3.94
CA TYR A 216 1.61 -7.31 3.26
C TYR A 216 1.03 -7.06 1.86
N SER A 217 0.77 -5.80 1.48
CA SER A 217 0.25 -5.40 0.16
C SER A 217 1.08 -4.26 -0.42
N ILE A 218 1.49 -4.41 -1.68
CA ILE A 218 2.09 -3.37 -2.51
C ILE A 218 1.24 -3.32 -3.77
N GLU A 219 0.65 -2.17 -4.09
CA GLU A 219 -0.20 -2.03 -5.27
C GLU A 219 0.63 -1.66 -6.52
N ASN A 220 -0.06 -1.51 -7.65
CA ASN A 220 0.57 -1.26 -8.96
C ASN A 220 1.47 -0.02 -8.95
N ASP A 221 2.57 -0.09 -9.72
CA ASP A 221 3.47 1.02 -9.99
C ASP A 221 4.09 1.68 -8.73
N ALA A 222 3.99 1.07 -7.55
CA ALA A 222 4.34 1.70 -6.28
C ALA A 222 5.76 2.29 -6.22
N PHE A 223 6.74 1.70 -6.92
CA PHE A 223 8.14 2.15 -7.02
C PHE A 223 8.56 2.38 -8.48
N ARG A 224 7.61 2.63 -9.38
CA ARG A 224 7.87 2.89 -10.80
C ARG A 224 8.84 4.06 -10.97
N TYR A 225 9.81 3.92 -11.87
CA TYR A 225 10.84 4.95 -12.11
C TYR A 225 11.68 5.36 -10.89
N CYS A 226 11.81 4.52 -9.85
CA CYS A 226 12.81 4.76 -8.79
C CYS A 226 14.22 4.48 -9.33
N GLU A 227 14.70 5.36 -10.23
CA GLU A 227 15.92 5.10 -11.02
C GLU A 227 17.20 5.09 -10.17
N LYS A 228 17.17 5.66 -8.95
CA LYS A 228 18.32 5.66 -8.01
C LYS A 228 18.42 4.37 -7.19
N SER A 229 17.37 3.54 -7.13
CA SER A 229 17.34 2.36 -6.26
C SER A 229 18.31 1.29 -6.73
N ARG A 230 19.15 0.82 -5.79
CA ARG A 230 20.16 -0.24 -5.97
C ARG A 230 19.79 -1.51 -5.21
N ASP A 231 19.30 -1.35 -3.99
CA ASP A 231 18.95 -2.44 -3.08
C ASP A 231 17.51 -2.28 -2.58
N ILE A 232 16.68 -3.29 -2.83
CA ILE A 232 15.30 -3.32 -2.33
C ILE A 232 15.06 -4.63 -1.57
N HIS A 233 14.70 -4.51 -0.31
CA HIS A 233 14.27 -5.64 0.52
C HIS A 233 12.75 -5.62 0.65
N ILE A 234 12.09 -6.62 0.06
CA ILE A 234 10.64 -6.78 0.12
C ILE A 234 10.25 -7.42 1.45
N SER A 235 9.14 -6.97 2.03
CA SER A 235 8.62 -7.52 3.28
C SER A 235 8.33 -9.03 3.17
N PRO A 236 8.65 -9.83 4.21
CA PRO A 236 8.40 -11.28 4.24
C PRO A 236 6.92 -11.67 4.09
N ASN A 237 6.00 -10.74 4.34
CA ASN A 237 4.55 -10.98 4.30
C ASN A 237 3.89 -10.66 2.95
N VAL A 238 4.67 -10.14 1.98
CA VAL A 238 4.16 -9.83 0.63
C VAL A 238 4.01 -11.11 -0.18
N LYS A 239 2.81 -11.33 -0.73
CA LYS A 239 2.49 -12.48 -1.58
C LYS A 239 2.54 -12.18 -3.07
N ILE A 240 2.43 -10.91 -3.44
CA ILE A 240 2.31 -10.47 -4.83
C ILE A 240 3.23 -9.27 -5.03
N ILE A 241 4.13 -9.34 -6.00
CA ILE A 241 4.72 -8.15 -6.61
C ILE A 241 3.76 -7.71 -7.71
N SER A 242 3.11 -6.58 -7.49
CA SER A 242 2.04 -6.08 -8.36
C SER A 242 2.57 -5.56 -9.70
N SER A 243 1.65 -5.22 -10.58
CA SER A 243 2.00 -4.84 -11.95
C SER A 243 2.87 -3.60 -11.94
N ALA A 244 3.94 -3.63 -12.73
CA ALA A 244 4.89 -2.53 -12.93
C ALA A 244 5.52 -1.94 -11.64
N THR A 245 5.49 -2.65 -10.51
CA THR A 245 5.97 -2.13 -9.21
C THR A 245 7.37 -1.53 -9.29
N PHE A 246 8.32 -2.17 -9.97
CA PHE A 246 9.71 -1.70 -10.14
C PHE A 246 10.07 -1.41 -11.61
N ILE A 247 9.08 -1.10 -12.45
CA ILE A 247 9.35 -0.81 -13.85
C ILE A 247 10.30 0.39 -13.97
N PHE A 248 11.30 0.28 -14.86
CA PHE A 248 12.34 1.30 -15.06
C PHE A 248 13.16 1.66 -13.81
N CYS A 249 13.29 0.78 -12.81
CA CYS A 249 14.29 0.92 -11.76
C CYS A 249 15.68 0.57 -12.32
N LYS A 250 16.23 1.45 -13.16
CA LYS A 250 17.38 1.14 -14.04
C LYS A 250 18.64 0.75 -13.29
N ASN A 251 18.86 1.28 -12.08
CA ASN A 251 20.04 0.99 -11.26
C ASN A 251 19.84 -0.16 -10.26
N LEU A 252 18.69 -0.83 -10.28
CA LEU A 252 18.38 -1.90 -9.35
C LEU A 252 19.30 -3.09 -9.59
N THR A 253 20.13 -3.42 -8.60
CA THR A 253 21.12 -4.50 -8.66
C THR A 253 20.75 -5.69 -7.80
N ASN A 254 20.06 -5.45 -6.68
CA ASN A 254 19.77 -6.46 -5.68
C ASN A 254 18.32 -6.35 -5.19
N VAL A 255 17.60 -7.47 -5.28
CA VAL A 255 16.22 -7.59 -4.84
C VAL A 255 16.09 -8.84 -4.00
N LYS A 256 15.71 -8.69 -2.74
CA LYS A 256 15.37 -9.82 -1.87
C LYS A 256 13.87 -10.06 -1.90
N LEU A 257 13.46 -11.10 -2.62
CA LEU A 257 12.08 -11.57 -2.64
C LEU A 257 11.76 -12.40 -1.38
N PRO A 258 10.51 -12.36 -0.89
CA PRO A 258 10.11 -13.12 0.29
C PRO A 258 9.84 -14.60 -0.05
N ASP A 259 10.18 -15.51 0.86
CA ASP A 259 10.08 -16.96 0.61
C ASP A 259 8.65 -17.48 0.34
N ASN A 260 7.63 -16.71 0.74
CA ASN A 260 6.21 -17.04 0.53
C ASN A 260 5.58 -16.32 -0.68
N LEU A 261 6.39 -15.65 -1.53
CA LEU A 261 5.91 -14.94 -2.71
C LEU A 261 5.19 -15.90 -3.67
N GLN A 262 4.01 -15.52 -4.15
CA GLN A 262 3.17 -16.35 -5.01
C GLN A 262 3.16 -15.84 -6.46
N HIS A 263 3.09 -14.53 -6.67
CA HIS A 263 2.92 -13.93 -8.00
C HIS A 263 3.91 -12.79 -8.24
N ILE A 264 4.46 -12.75 -9.46
CA ILE A 264 5.17 -11.60 -10.03
C ILE A 264 4.34 -11.15 -11.24
N GLN A 265 3.66 -10.02 -11.11
CA GLN A 265 2.71 -9.54 -12.11
C GLN A 265 3.38 -8.81 -13.28
N ALA A 266 2.55 -8.36 -14.22
CA ALA A 266 2.98 -7.86 -15.51
C ALA A 266 3.96 -6.69 -15.36
N CYS A 267 5.05 -6.71 -16.11
CA CYS A 267 6.08 -5.66 -16.11
C CYS A 267 6.75 -5.37 -14.75
N ALA A 268 6.59 -6.21 -13.72
CA ALA A 268 7.02 -5.93 -12.36
C ALA A 268 8.47 -5.43 -12.23
N PHE A 269 9.40 -6.02 -13.00
CA PHE A 269 10.82 -5.66 -13.06
C PHE A 269 11.26 -5.24 -14.47
N LYS A 270 10.33 -4.88 -15.36
CA LYS A 270 10.66 -4.51 -16.73
C LYS A 270 11.63 -3.33 -16.76
N ASN A 271 12.66 -3.39 -17.61
CA ASN A 271 13.72 -2.38 -17.73
C ASN A 271 14.57 -2.17 -16.46
N CYS A 272 14.67 -3.17 -15.56
CA CYS A 272 15.69 -3.21 -14.50
C CYS A 272 17.06 -3.58 -15.08
N ARG A 273 17.67 -2.65 -15.84
CA ARG A 273 18.81 -2.94 -16.72
C ARG A 273 20.11 -3.30 -16.00
N GLN A 274 20.24 -3.00 -14.70
CA GLN A 274 21.39 -3.37 -13.87
C GLN A 274 21.18 -4.66 -13.06
N LEU A 275 20.00 -5.27 -13.10
CA LEU A 275 19.68 -6.45 -12.31
C LEU A 275 20.38 -7.68 -12.90
N GLU A 276 21.36 -8.22 -12.16
CA GLU A 276 22.16 -9.36 -12.63
C GLU A 276 21.60 -10.71 -12.19
N VAL A 277 21.09 -10.79 -10.96
CA VAL A 277 20.54 -12.03 -10.39
C VAL A 277 19.32 -11.68 -9.56
N ILE A 278 18.27 -12.48 -9.69
CA ILE A 278 17.14 -12.45 -8.78
C ILE A 278 16.76 -13.89 -8.41
N LYS A 279 16.80 -14.20 -7.11
CA LYS A 279 16.41 -15.52 -6.61
C LYS A 279 14.89 -15.58 -6.53
N ILE A 280 14.25 -16.22 -7.51
CA ILE A 280 12.81 -16.46 -7.53
C ILE A 280 12.48 -17.61 -6.55
N PRO A 281 11.66 -17.37 -5.51
CA PRO A 281 11.27 -18.41 -4.55
C PRO A 281 10.50 -19.55 -5.23
N ALA A 282 10.65 -20.78 -4.72
CA ALA A 282 9.95 -21.95 -5.27
C ALA A 282 8.41 -21.86 -5.14
N SER A 283 7.92 -21.01 -4.23
CA SER A 283 6.51 -20.72 -4.02
C SER A 283 5.88 -19.89 -5.13
N VAL A 284 6.66 -19.24 -5.99
CA VAL A 284 6.14 -18.44 -7.10
C VAL A 284 5.48 -19.37 -8.10
N CYS A 285 4.17 -19.20 -8.29
CA CYS A 285 3.34 -20.00 -9.18
C CYS A 285 2.93 -19.25 -10.46
N LEU A 286 3.18 -17.94 -10.54
CA LEU A 286 2.91 -17.12 -11.72
C LEU A 286 3.95 -16.02 -11.91
N VAL A 287 4.51 -15.96 -13.12
CA VAL A 287 5.29 -14.84 -13.64
C VAL A 287 4.59 -14.33 -14.89
N ASP A 288 4.04 -13.13 -14.80
CA ASP A 288 3.14 -12.58 -15.80
C ASP A 288 3.89 -11.84 -16.93
N ARG A 289 3.11 -11.30 -17.88
CA ARG A 289 3.59 -10.71 -19.13
C ARG A 289 4.71 -9.69 -18.90
N GLU A 290 5.82 -9.84 -19.61
CA GLU A 290 6.96 -8.92 -19.59
C GLU A 290 7.59 -8.66 -18.19
N ALA A 291 7.36 -9.53 -17.19
CA ALA A 291 7.80 -9.31 -15.81
C ALA A 291 9.29 -8.93 -15.67
N PHE A 292 10.18 -9.53 -16.44
CA PHE A 292 11.62 -9.29 -16.51
C PHE A 292 12.09 -8.82 -17.90
N SER A 293 11.18 -8.29 -18.71
CA SER A 293 11.51 -7.77 -20.04
C SER A 293 12.57 -6.67 -19.94
N ASP A 294 13.54 -6.67 -20.86
CA ASP A 294 14.64 -5.70 -20.93
C ASP A 294 15.60 -5.68 -19.70
N CYS A 295 15.63 -6.74 -18.90
CA CYS A 295 16.66 -6.97 -17.89
C CYS A 295 17.98 -7.43 -18.54
N ILE A 296 18.60 -6.53 -19.31
CA ILE A 296 19.72 -6.87 -20.21
C ILE A 296 20.96 -7.46 -19.54
N LYS A 297 21.18 -7.19 -18.24
CA LYS A 297 22.30 -7.72 -17.47
C LYS A 297 21.97 -9.00 -16.69
N MET A 298 20.73 -9.48 -16.75
CA MET A 298 20.30 -10.69 -16.06
C MET A 298 21.14 -11.88 -16.51
N LYS A 299 21.80 -12.55 -15.56
CA LYS A 299 22.67 -13.71 -15.78
C LYS A 299 21.94 -15.03 -15.51
N GLU A 300 21.12 -15.07 -14.46
CA GLU A 300 20.42 -16.29 -14.04
C GLU A 300 18.93 -16.05 -13.86
N LEU A 301 18.11 -16.92 -14.47
CA LEU A 301 16.69 -17.07 -14.16
C LEU A 301 16.38 -18.54 -13.92
N VAL A 302 15.85 -18.84 -12.73
CA VAL A 302 15.49 -20.19 -12.31
C VAL A 302 14.07 -20.17 -11.79
N PHE A 303 13.17 -20.84 -12.51
CA PHE A 303 11.76 -20.96 -12.17
C PHE A 303 11.46 -22.36 -11.62
N SER A 304 10.46 -22.47 -10.75
CA SER A 304 9.99 -23.78 -10.26
C SER A 304 9.16 -24.51 -11.33
N ASN A 305 9.07 -25.84 -11.25
CA ASN A 305 8.28 -26.63 -12.21
C ASN A 305 6.78 -26.31 -12.19
N ASN A 306 6.27 -25.70 -11.11
CA ASN A 306 4.86 -25.32 -10.98
C ASN A 306 4.60 -23.86 -11.38
N CYS A 307 5.62 -23.11 -11.81
CA CYS A 307 5.48 -21.71 -12.16
C CYS A 307 4.89 -21.53 -13.57
N ALA A 308 3.75 -20.87 -13.70
CA ALA A 308 3.24 -20.44 -15.00
C ALA A 308 3.99 -19.20 -15.47
N ILE A 309 4.65 -19.29 -16.63
CA ILE A 309 5.36 -18.17 -17.27
C ILE A 309 4.50 -17.66 -18.43
N LYS A 310 4.23 -16.35 -18.45
CA LYS A 310 3.41 -15.69 -19.48
C LYS A 310 4.27 -14.98 -20.54
N GLU A 311 3.58 -14.38 -21.51
CA GLU A 311 4.16 -13.76 -22.69
C GLU A 311 5.35 -12.84 -22.41
N GLN A 312 6.46 -13.08 -23.12
CA GLN A 312 7.61 -12.19 -23.16
C GLN A 312 8.21 -11.91 -21.76
N ALA A 313 8.00 -12.82 -20.80
CA ALA A 313 8.37 -12.63 -19.39
C ALA A 313 9.84 -12.27 -19.21
N PHE A 314 10.73 -12.69 -20.10
CA PHE A 314 12.16 -12.35 -20.04
C PHE A 314 12.75 -11.99 -21.41
N VAL A 315 11.93 -11.45 -22.32
CA VAL A 315 12.41 -10.92 -23.61
C VAL A 315 13.55 -9.90 -23.39
N ASN A 316 14.53 -9.88 -24.29
CA ASN A 316 15.73 -9.03 -24.22
C ASN A 316 16.63 -9.23 -22.98
N CYS A 317 16.48 -10.32 -22.21
CA CYS A 317 17.48 -10.76 -21.23
C CYS A 317 18.70 -11.38 -21.94
N THR A 318 19.48 -10.54 -22.62
CA THR A 318 20.53 -10.98 -23.55
C THR A 318 21.77 -11.57 -22.88
N SER A 319 22.03 -11.23 -21.61
CA SER A 319 23.19 -11.70 -20.82
C SER A 319 22.96 -13.01 -20.06
N LEU A 320 21.82 -13.68 -20.25
CA LEU A 320 21.55 -14.94 -19.56
C LEU A 320 22.62 -15.98 -19.88
N THR A 321 23.17 -16.59 -18.82
CA THR A 321 24.08 -17.74 -18.86
C THR A 321 23.46 -18.98 -18.22
N LYS A 322 22.32 -18.83 -17.54
CA LYS A 322 21.55 -19.93 -16.95
C LYS A 322 20.06 -19.63 -16.99
N LEU A 323 19.29 -20.55 -17.56
CA LEU A 323 17.84 -20.48 -17.65
C LEU A 323 17.23 -21.85 -17.32
N VAL A 324 16.49 -21.93 -16.23
CA VAL A 324 15.70 -23.12 -15.86
C VAL A 324 14.23 -22.75 -15.89
N VAL A 325 13.49 -23.35 -16.82
CA VAL A 325 12.04 -23.15 -16.96
C VAL A 325 11.26 -24.43 -16.62
N PRO A 326 9.95 -24.31 -16.31
CA PRO A 326 9.09 -25.47 -16.09
C PRO A 326 9.14 -26.43 -17.27
N ASN A 327 9.40 -27.71 -16.96
CA ASN A 327 9.41 -28.78 -17.94
C ASN A 327 8.90 -30.10 -17.35
N ILE A 328 8.38 -30.98 -18.20
CA ILE A 328 8.01 -32.36 -17.87
C ILE A 328 8.81 -33.26 -18.80
N GLU A 329 9.64 -34.15 -18.25
CA GLU A 329 10.51 -35.03 -19.03
C GLU A 329 11.38 -34.27 -20.05
N GLY A 330 11.85 -33.07 -19.67
CA GLY A 330 12.64 -32.20 -20.54
C GLY A 330 11.83 -31.40 -21.57
N LYS A 331 10.51 -31.61 -21.67
CA LYS A 331 9.64 -30.79 -22.54
C LYS A 331 9.21 -29.52 -21.82
N VAL A 332 9.55 -28.36 -22.37
CA VAL A 332 9.06 -27.06 -21.88
C VAL A 332 7.53 -27.05 -22.00
N ILE A 333 6.84 -26.71 -20.91
CA ILE A 333 5.37 -26.81 -20.81
C ILE A 333 4.64 -25.46 -20.95
N HIS A 334 5.36 -24.38 -21.24
CA HIS A 334 4.77 -23.07 -21.49
C HIS A 334 5.00 -22.65 -22.94
N LYS A 335 4.08 -21.81 -23.44
CA LYS A 335 4.18 -21.26 -24.78
C LYS A 335 5.42 -20.37 -24.88
N ILE A 336 6.25 -20.61 -25.88
CA ILE A 336 7.36 -19.73 -26.24
C ILE A 336 6.83 -18.72 -27.26
N TYR A 337 7.32 -17.50 -27.18
CA TYR A 337 6.95 -16.41 -28.08
C TYR A 337 8.11 -16.11 -29.02
N LYS A 338 7.81 -15.63 -30.22
CA LYS A 338 8.81 -15.38 -31.29
C LYS A 338 9.98 -14.54 -30.80
N GLU A 339 9.70 -13.56 -29.94
CA GLU A 339 10.66 -12.63 -29.38
C GLU A 339 11.59 -13.28 -28.35
N GLU A 340 11.21 -14.42 -27.77
CA GLU A 340 11.98 -15.18 -26.78
C GLU A 340 12.79 -16.33 -27.41
N ILE A 341 12.49 -16.72 -28.66
CA ILE A 341 13.25 -17.76 -29.39
C ILE A 341 14.77 -17.54 -29.30
N PRO A 342 15.33 -16.32 -29.52
CA PRO A 342 16.77 -16.09 -29.43
C PRO A 342 17.38 -16.37 -28.05
N ILE A 343 16.57 -16.38 -27.00
CA ILE A 343 16.99 -16.76 -25.64
C ILE A 343 16.93 -18.28 -25.51
N PHE A 344 15.82 -18.91 -25.90
CA PHE A 344 15.64 -20.35 -25.76
C PHE A 344 16.68 -21.16 -26.54
N ILE A 345 17.05 -20.75 -27.76
CA ILE A 345 18.07 -21.45 -28.57
C ILE A 345 19.47 -21.47 -27.92
N LYS A 346 19.72 -20.66 -26.87
CA LYS A 346 20.98 -20.69 -26.11
C LYS A 346 21.03 -21.83 -25.09
N PHE A 347 19.87 -22.39 -24.73
CA PHE A 347 19.71 -23.32 -23.61
C PHE A 347 18.97 -24.61 -23.98
N TYR A 348 18.23 -24.62 -25.10
CA TYR A 348 17.37 -25.72 -25.54
C TYR A 348 17.58 -25.96 -27.04
N ASP A 349 17.91 -27.19 -27.44
CA ASP A 349 18.42 -27.52 -28.78
C ASP A 349 17.39 -28.15 -29.73
N LYS A 350 16.24 -28.60 -29.24
CA LYS A 350 15.20 -29.26 -30.05
C LYS A 350 13.88 -28.50 -29.98
N PHE A 351 13.63 -27.68 -30.99
CA PHE A 351 12.33 -27.05 -31.22
C PHE A 351 11.54 -27.98 -32.14
N ASP A 352 10.47 -28.59 -31.64
CA ASP A 352 9.46 -29.21 -32.50
C ASP A 352 8.60 -28.07 -33.07
N CYS A 353 9.19 -27.32 -33.99
CA CYS A 353 8.54 -26.25 -34.71
C CYS A 353 8.32 -26.73 -36.14
N ASP A 354 7.13 -26.51 -36.68
CA ASP A 354 6.90 -26.60 -38.11
C ASP A 354 7.80 -25.55 -38.79
N THR A 355 9.03 -25.93 -39.12
CA THR A 355 9.94 -25.10 -39.89
C THR A 355 9.56 -25.18 -41.35
N TYR A 356 9.41 -24.05 -42.02
CA TYR A 356 9.52 -24.00 -43.47
C TYR A 356 10.65 -23.04 -43.85
N ASN A 357 11.39 -23.40 -44.90
CA ASN A 357 12.38 -22.50 -45.47
C ASN A 357 11.65 -21.45 -46.29
N ASP A 358 12.05 -20.18 -46.16
CA ASP A 358 11.67 -19.20 -47.17
C ASP A 358 12.38 -19.49 -48.51
N GLU A 359 11.97 -18.75 -49.54
CA GLU A 359 12.55 -18.81 -50.89
C GLU A 359 14.06 -18.52 -50.92
N TYR A 360 14.66 -18.07 -49.81
CA TYR A 360 16.10 -17.80 -49.65
C TYR A 360 16.81 -18.83 -48.76
N GLY A 361 16.13 -19.92 -48.35
CA GLY A 361 16.73 -20.98 -47.52
C GLY A 361 16.92 -20.60 -46.05
N LYS A 362 16.28 -19.52 -45.60
CA LYS A 362 16.28 -19.13 -44.19
C LYS A 362 15.13 -19.86 -43.48
N VAL A 363 15.45 -20.49 -42.36
CA VAL A 363 14.45 -21.15 -41.52
C VAL A 363 13.48 -20.09 -40.97
N ILE A 364 12.20 -20.21 -41.34
CA ILE A 364 11.11 -19.41 -40.79
C ILE A 364 10.26 -20.31 -39.88
N TYR A 365 10.01 -19.81 -38.66
CA TYR A 365 9.18 -20.46 -37.66
C TYR A 365 7.70 -20.17 -37.95
N ASN A 366 6.89 -21.21 -38.18
CA ASN A 366 5.47 -21.07 -38.50
C ASN A 366 4.63 -20.75 -37.26
N ASN A 367 3.62 -19.90 -37.41
CA ASN A 367 3.01 -19.14 -36.31
C ASN A 367 1.73 -19.77 -35.72
N LEU A 368 1.53 -21.08 -35.86
CA LEU A 368 0.26 -21.73 -35.51
C LEU A 368 0.47 -23.06 -34.76
N SER A 369 -0.05 -23.07 -33.52
CA SER A 369 -0.32 -24.20 -32.62
C SER A 369 0.85 -24.88 -31.88
N GLN A 370 0.86 -24.65 -30.55
CA GLN A 370 1.47 -25.47 -29.48
C GLN A 370 2.94 -25.91 -29.69
N GLU A 371 3.85 -24.98 -29.40
CA GLU A 371 5.30 -25.21 -29.42
C GLU A 371 5.75 -26.08 -28.23
N VAL A 372 6.46 -27.17 -28.50
CA VAL A 372 7.16 -27.99 -27.49
C VAL A 372 8.66 -27.92 -27.75
N CYS A 373 9.42 -27.37 -26.80
CA CYS A 373 10.88 -27.46 -26.82
C CYS A 373 11.35 -28.64 -25.98
N LEU A 374 12.20 -29.49 -26.54
CA LEU A 374 12.85 -30.62 -25.88
C LEU A 374 14.25 -30.20 -25.39
N LEU A 375 14.50 -30.36 -24.09
CA LEU A 375 15.83 -30.31 -23.50
C LEU A 375 16.70 -31.41 -24.11
N LEU A 376 17.91 -31.04 -24.51
CA LEU A 376 19.03 -31.99 -24.60
C LEU A 376 20.31 -31.25 -24.25
N LEU A 377 20.50 -30.96 -22.97
CA LEU A 377 21.84 -30.68 -22.45
C LEU A 377 22.03 -31.43 -21.14
N ASN A 378 23.05 -32.30 -21.16
CA ASN A 378 23.61 -32.99 -20.01
C ASN A 378 24.01 -31.96 -18.94
N LEU A 379 23.11 -31.68 -18.00
CA LEU A 379 23.49 -31.09 -16.73
C LEU A 379 24.01 -32.24 -15.86
N THR A 380 25.32 -32.48 -15.91
CA THR A 380 26.01 -33.14 -14.79
C THR A 380 25.71 -32.32 -13.54
N ILE A 381 25.06 -32.99 -12.58
CA ILE A 381 24.66 -32.54 -11.24
C ILE A 381 25.85 -31.95 -10.49
#